data_AF-A0A2M8GBP9-F1
#
_entry.id   AF-A0A2M8GBP9-F1
#
_cell.length_a   1.000
_cell.length_b   1.000
_cell.length_c   1.000
_cell.angle_alpha   90.00
_cell.angle_beta   90.00
_cell.angle_gamma   90.00
#
_symmetry.space_group_name_H-M   'P 1'
#
loop_
_entity.id
_entity.type
_entity.pdbx_description
1 polymer ?
#
loop_
_entity_poly.entity_id
_entity_poly.type
_entity_poly.pdbx_seq_one_letter_code
_entity_poly.pdbx_strand_id
1 'polypeptide(L)'
;LPGYINQRNWKEFVHYRIVLDYFGGDTRKSRTEYRSFVEEGFRKEVPSPLEKGKGTGIIGKENFVEEIKQLFVKDKKSSREQPALRELRKGIAPNELIDWYAKLVGMKREELTKKGRQSTERAMLMEMLYKFCRMMQPEIGKLLGGIDYSAVSQARKRMQLKIQNEPEWRKKFNDIQNKLDQMSKCQQ
;
A
#
# COMPACT_ATOMS: atom_id res chain seq x y z
N LEU A 1 1.17 25.63 10.52
CA LEU A 1 1.69 26.18 9.25
C LEU A 1 2.13 27.67 9.25
N PRO A 2 1.94 28.51 10.30
CA PRO A 2 2.15 29.95 10.13
C PRO A 2 3.62 30.34 9.88
N GLY A 3 4.61 29.54 10.31
CA GLY A 3 6.04 29.79 10.07
C GLY A 3 6.50 29.65 8.61
N TYR A 4 5.77 28.89 7.77
CA TYR A 4 6.04 28.83 6.32
C TYR A 4 5.51 30.08 5.59
N ILE A 5 4.48 30.72 6.13
CA ILE A 5 3.85 31.90 5.53
C ILE A 5 4.47 33.19 6.08
N ASN A 6 4.76 33.22 7.38
CA ASN A 6 5.25 34.40 8.08
C ASN A 6 6.44 34.06 8.97
N GLN A 7 7.55 34.74 8.74
CA GLN A 7 8.81 34.57 9.46
C GLN A 7 8.70 34.88 10.95
N ARG A 8 7.77 35.75 11.37
CA ARG A 8 7.52 36.04 12.80
C ARG A 8 7.00 34.84 13.59
N ASN A 9 6.47 33.83 12.90
CA ASN A 9 5.97 32.60 13.49
C ASN A 9 6.95 31.43 13.31
N TRP A 10 8.23 31.73 13.08
CA TRP A 10 9.30 30.75 12.98
C TRP A 10 9.46 30.01 14.31
N LYS A 11 9.57 28.68 14.24
CA LYS A 11 9.96 27.83 15.38
C LYS A 11 11.35 27.26 15.16
N GLU A 12 12.24 27.43 16.13
CA GLU A 12 13.66 27.04 16.02
C GLU A 12 13.85 25.57 15.65
N PHE A 13 12.98 24.68 16.14
CA PHE A 13 13.05 23.24 15.86
C PHE A 13 12.55 22.82 14.47
N VAL A 14 12.12 23.76 13.61
CA VAL A 14 11.58 23.45 12.29
C VAL A 14 12.51 23.98 11.19
N HIS A 15 12.96 23.09 10.31
CA HIS A 15 13.78 23.45 9.15
C HIS A 15 12.93 23.89 7.95
N TYR A 16 12.44 25.13 7.99
CA TYR A 16 11.55 25.67 6.94
C TYR A 16 12.18 25.73 5.55
N ARG A 17 13.50 25.95 5.47
CA ARG A 17 14.23 26.09 4.19
C ARG A 17 14.06 24.89 3.28
N ILE A 18 14.10 23.67 3.83
CA ILE A 18 13.97 22.42 3.05
C ILE A 18 12.73 22.45 2.15
N VAL A 19 11.60 22.93 2.66
CA VAL A 19 10.35 23.00 1.89
C VAL A 19 10.31 24.24 1.00
N LEU A 20 10.77 25.40 1.49
CA LEU A 20 10.73 26.64 0.73
C LEU A 20 11.70 26.65 -0.47
N ASP A 21 12.79 25.89 -0.41
CA ASP A 21 13.75 25.74 -1.51
C ASP A 21 13.10 25.12 -2.76
N TYR A 22 12.08 24.27 -2.61
CA TYR A 22 11.30 23.77 -3.76
C TYR A 22 10.55 24.89 -4.51
N PHE A 23 10.35 26.04 -3.88
CA PHE A 23 9.70 27.23 -4.43
C PHE A 23 10.70 28.37 -4.70
N GLY A 24 12.00 28.07 -4.76
CA GLY A 24 13.04 29.06 -5.03
C GLY A 24 13.62 29.75 -3.79
N GLY A 25 13.45 29.15 -2.61
CA GLY A 25 14.13 29.55 -1.37
C GLY A 25 13.28 30.31 -0.38
N ASP A 26 13.92 30.84 0.67
CA ASP A 26 13.22 31.59 1.73
C ASP A 26 12.98 33.07 1.34
N THR A 27 12.09 33.30 0.37
CA THR A 27 11.69 34.63 -0.08
C THR A 27 10.19 34.87 0.09
N ARG A 28 9.77 36.15 0.11
CA ARG A 28 8.33 36.51 0.16
C ARG A 28 7.55 35.93 -1.02
N LYS A 29 8.17 35.83 -2.20
CA LYS A 29 7.57 35.24 -3.40
C LYS A 29 7.34 33.74 -3.20
N SER A 30 8.40 33.01 -2.84
CA SER A 30 8.37 31.55 -2.60
C SER A 30 7.39 31.14 -1.51
N ARG A 31 7.26 31.94 -0.44
CA ARG A 31 6.26 31.73 0.62
C ARG A 31 4.83 31.94 0.14
N THR A 32 4.61 32.91 -0.76
CA THR A 32 3.31 33.11 -1.42
C THR A 32 2.98 31.93 -2.32
N GLU A 33 3.94 31.45 -3.11
CA GLU A 33 3.77 30.28 -3.98
C GLU A 33 3.49 29.00 -3.17
N TYR A 34 4.23 28.76 -2.08
CA TYR A 34 3.93 27.65 -1.15
C TYR A 34 2.51 27.75 -0.59
N ARG A 35 2.09 28.96 -0.19
CA ARG A 35 0.72 29.19 0.30
C ARG A 35 -0.31 28.84 -0.76
N SER A 36 -0.16 29.34 -1.98
CA SER A 36 -1.06 29.04 -3.09
C SER A 36 -1.09 27.54 -3.40
N PHE A 37 0.06 26.86 -3.38
CA PHE A 37 0.15 25.41 -3.57
C PHE A 37 -0.64 24.63 -2.51
N VAL A 38 -0.48 24.98 -1.23
CA VAL A 38 -1.20 24.34 -0.13
C VAL A 38 -2.71 24.62 -0.23
N GLU A 39 -3.10 25.87 -0.52
CA GLU A 39 -4.51 26.26 -0.71
C GLU A 39 -5.16 25.55 -1.91
N GLU A 40 -4.42 25.36 -3.01
CA GLU A 40 -4.88 24.59 -4.17
C GLU A 40 -5.07 23.10 -3.82
N GLY A 41 -4.16 22.53 -3.03
CA GLY A 41 -4.25 21.16 -2.54
C GLY A 41 -5.46 20.90 -1.63
N PHE A 42 -6.01 21.93 -0.98
CA PHE A 42 -7.27 21.82 -0.23
C PHE A 42 -8.52 21.92 -1.11
N ARG A 43 -8.42 22.57 -2.27
CA ARG A 43 -9.56 22.78 -3.19
C ARG A 43 -9.76 21.64 -4.18
N LYS A 44 -8.69 20.89 -4.46
CA LYS A 44 -8.72 19.75 -5.38
C LYS A 44 -8.51 18.47 -4.58
N GLU A 45 -9.43 17.51 -4.70
CA GLU A 45 -9.14 16.13 -4.28
C GLU A 45 -8.06 15.57 -5.21
N VAL A 46 -6.80 15.80 -4.88
CA VAL A 46 -5.67 15.22 -5.61
C VAL A 46 -5.44 13.82 -5.05
N PRO A 47 -5.54 12.75 -5.87
CA PRO A 47 -5.26 11.41 -5.41
C PRO A 47 -3.82 11.35 -4.90
N SER A 48 -3.61 10.61 -3.81
CA SER A 48 -2.31 10.54 -3.16
C SER A 48 -1.25 10.07 -4.17
N PRO A 49 -0.09 10.74 -4.30
CA PRO A 49 1.00 10.28 -5.16
C PRO A 49 1.46 8.85 -4.85
N LEU A 50 1.22 8.38 -3.62
CA LEU A 50 1.45 7.01 -3.19
C LEU A 50 0.60 5.99 -3.97
N GLU A 51 -0.52 6.41 -4.56
CA GLU A 51 -1.31 5.57 -5.46
C GLU A 51 -0.56 5.24 -6.76
N LYS A 52 0.35 6.09 -7.22
CA LYS A 52 1.18 5.84 -8.41
C LYS A 52 2.34 4.88 -8.13
N GLY A 53 2.74 4.72 -6.87
CA GLY A 53 3.78 3.78 -6.42
C GLY A 53 3.26 2.39 -6.06
N LYS A 54 2.00 2.06 -6.39
CA LYS A 54 1.39 0.75 -6.11
C LYS A 54 2.23 -0.38 -6.71
N GLY A 55 2.62 -1.36 -5.89
CA GLY A 55 3.33 -2.58 -6.33
C GLY A 55 4.85 -2.50 -6.26
N THR A 56 5.45 -1.38 -6.66
CA THR A 56 6.92 -1.17 -6.64
C THR A 56 7.44 -0.40 -5.43
N GLY A 57 6.64 0.49 -4.83
CA GLY A 57 7.11 1.44 -3.83
C GLY A 57 7.98 2.58 -4.39
N ILE A 58 8.06 2.72 -5.72
CA ILE A 58 8.86 3.75 -6.41
C ILE A 58 7.92 4.70 -7.13
N ILE A 59 8.14 6.00 -6.97
CA ILE A 59 7.32 7.06 -7.59
C ILE A 59 8.25 7.98 -8.36
N GLY A 60 7.97 8.19 -9.65
CA GLY A 60 8.75 9.07 -10.51
C GLY A 60 8.25 9.01 -11.95
N LYS A 61 8.97 9.69 -12.86
CA LYS A 61 8.74 9.57 -14.31
C LYS A 61 9.11 8.16 -14.78
N GLU A 62 8.54 7.70 -15.89
CA GLU A 62 8.75 6.34 -16.43
C GLU A 62 10.23 5.97 -16.52
N ASN A 63 11.04 6.84 -17.10
CA ASN A 63 12.50 6.64 -17.22
C ASN A 63 13.19 6.52 -15.85
N PHE A 64 12.79 7.32 -14.86
CA PHE A 64 13.35 7.23 -13.50
C PHE A 64 12.97 5.91 -12.83
N VAL A 65 11.72 5.47 -13.02
CA VAL A 65 11.27 4.17 -12.51
C VAL A 65 12.07 3.04 -13.17
N GLU A 66 12.31 3.11 -14.48
CA GLU A 66 13.11 2.15 -15.23
C GLU A 66 14.59 2.13 -14.84
N GLU A 67 15.21 3.30 -14.64
CA GLU A 67 16.58 3.42 -14.14
C GLU A 67 16.75 2.74 -12.78
N ILE A 68 15.85 3.06 -11.83
CA ILE A 68 15.86 2.42 -10.50
C ILE A 68 15.60 0.92 -10.61
N LYS A 69 14.66 0.48 -11.47
CA LYS A 69 14.42 -0.95 -11.71
C LYS A 69 15.68 -1.64 -12.25
N GLN A 70 16.37 -1.07 -13.23
CA GLN A 70 17.57 -1.68 -13.82
C GLN A 70 18.74 -1.77 -12.83
N LEU A 71 18.87 -0.80 -11.93
CA LEU A 71 19.92 -0.77 -10.92
C LEU A 71 19.80 -1.94 -9.91
N PHE A 72 18.57 -2.33 -9.55
CA PHE A 72 18.31 -3.29 -8.46
C PHE A 72 17.75 -4.67 -8.90
N VAL A 73 17.46 -4.88 -10.19
CA VAL A 73 16.89 -6.14 -10.72
C VAL A 73 17.94 -7.17 -11.19
N LYS A 74 19.24 -6.81 -11.28
CA LYS A 74 20.28 -7.75 -11.73
C LYS A 74 20.60 -8.90 -10.74
N ASP A 75 20.23 -8.78 -9.47
CA ASP A 75 20.41 -9.85 -8.48
C ASP A 75 19.26 -10.87 -8.47
N LYS A 76 19.34 -11.83 -9.39
CA LYS A 76 18.35 -12.91 -9.62
C LYS A 76 18.08 -13.85 -8.43
N LYS A 77 18.78 -13.75 -7.30
CA LYS A 77 18.52 -14.60 -6.12
C LYS A 77 17.29 -14.19 -5.30
N SER A 78 16.70 -13.02 -5.56
CA SER A 78 15.70 -12.40 -4.68
C SER A 78 14.24 -12.45 -5.21
N SER A 79 13.86 -13.47 -5.99
CA SER A 79 12.43 -13.69 -6.30
C SER A 79 11.57 -13.83 -5.03
N ARG A 80 12.18 -14.20 -3.91
CA ARG A 80 11.53 -14.32 -2.60
C ARG A 80 11.33 -12.97 -1.90
N GLU A 81 12.08 -11.92 -2.28
CA GLU A 81 12.07 -10.61 -1.60
C GLU A 81 11.78 -9.42 -2.53
N GLN A 82 11.50 -9.65 -3.83
CA GLN A 82 11.21 -8.59 -4.80
C GLN A 82 9.74 -8.62 -5.31
N PRO A 83 8.86 -7.74 -4.78
CA PRO A 83 7.47 -7.62 -5.22
C PRO A 83 7.30 -7.20 -6.68
N ALA A 84 8.29 -6.49 -7.26
CA ALA A 84 8.23 -5.96 -8.63
C ALA A 84 8.13 -7.07 -9.70
N LEU A 85 8.69 -8.27 -9.47
CA LEU A 85 8.52 -9.42 -10.37
C LEU A 85 7.10 -10.01 -10.33
N ARG A 86 6.28 -9.65 -9.34
CA ARG A 86 4.84 -9.98 -9.31
C ARG A 86 4.00 -9.05 -10.19
N GLU A 87 4.54 -7.91 -10.63
CA GLU A 87 3.79 -6.93 -11.45
C GLU A 87 3.39 -7.47 -12.82
N LEU A 88 4.10 -8.50 -13.30
CA LEU A 88 3.88 -9.16 -14.60
C LEU A 88 2.78 -10.23 -14.59
N ARG A 89 2.20 -10.59 -13.44
CA ARG A 89 1.12 -11.59 -13.38
C ARG A 89 -0.24 -10.91 -13.52
N LYS A 90 -1.06 -11.35 -14.48
CA LYS A 90 -2.49 -11.00 -14.56
C LYS A 90 -3.11 -11.17 -13.17
N GLY A 91 -3.65 -10.09 -12.60
CA GLY A 91 -4.14 -10.08 -11.22
C GLY A 91 -5.28 -11.08 -11.03
N ILE A 92 -5.22 -11.87 -9.97
CA ILE A 92 -6.31 -12.76 -9.55
C ILE A 92 -7.53 -11.88 -9.23
N ALA A 93 -8.73 -12.25 -9.72
CA ALA A 93 -9.91 -11.46 -9.39
C ALA A 93 -10.20 -11.55 -7.87
N PRO A 94 -10.58 -10.45 -7.20
CA PRO A 94 -10.83 -10.44 -5.75
C PRO A 94 -11.77 -11.54 -5.26
N ASN A 95 -12.86 -11.80 -5.99
CA ASN A 95 -13.84 -12.80 -5.62
C ASN A 95 -13.28 -14.22 -5.72
N GLU A 96 -12.50 -14.52 -6.75
CA GLU A 96 -11.83 -15.81 -6.93
C GLU A 96 -10.79 -16.04 -5.82
N LEU A 97 -10.01 -15.01 -5.48
CA LEU A 97 -9.05 -15.10 -4.39
C LEU A 97 -9.76 -15.44 -3.07
N ILE A 98 -10.90 -14.81 -2.79
CA ILE A 98 -11.68 -15.11 -1.57
C ILE A 98 -12.15 -16.57 -1.60
N ASP A 99 -12.64 -17.08 -2.73
CA ASP A 99 -13.14 -18.46 -2.83
C ASP A 99 -12.03 -19.49 -2.65
N TRP A 100 -10.87 -19.27 -3.28
CA TRP A 100 -9.71 -20.13 -3.08
C TRP A 100 -9.19 -20.06 -1.67
N TYR A 101 -9.07 -18.85 -1.11
CA TYR A 101 -8.61 -18.66 0.24
C TYR A 101 -9.53 -19.37 1.25
N ALA A 102 -10.85 -19.23 1.11
CA ALA A 102 -11.85 -19.91 1.93
C ALA A 102 -11.63 -21.43 1.95
N LYS A 103 -11.44 -22.04 0.76
CA LYS A 103 -11.12 -23.47 0.62
C LYS A 103 -9.80 -23.84 1.31
N LEU A 104 -8.77 -23.00 1.16
CA LEU A 104 -7.43 -23.26 1.73
C LEU A 104 -7.40 -23.21 3.25
N VAL A 105 -8.22 -22.35 3.87
CA VAL A 105 -8.28 -22.23 5.34
C VAL A 105 -9.42 -23.03 5.96
N GLY A 106 -10.22 -23.74 5.15
CA GLY A 106 -11.35 -24.55 5.63
C GLY A 106 -12.48 -23.71 6.24
N MET A 107 -12.65 -22.46 5.81
CA MET A 107 -13.72 -21.56 6.30
C MET A 107 -14.74 -21.30 5.20
N LYS A 108 -15.98 -20.99 5.58
CA LYS A 108 -16.99 -20.54 4.63
C LYS A 108 -16.69 -19.12 4.16
N ARG A 109 -17.01 -18.81 2.89
CA ARG A 109 -16.85 -17.46 2.33
C ARG A 109 -17.54 -16.42 3.20
N GLU A 110 -18.74 -16.72 3.66
CA GLU A 110 -19.57 -15.82 4.47
C GLU A 110 -18.91 -15.51 5.82
N GLU A 111 -18.19 -16.46 6.41
CA GLU A 111 -17.45 -16.23 7.66
C GLU A 111 -16.30 -15.25 7.46
N LEU A 112 -15.71 -15.24 6.26
CA LEU A 112 -14.63 -14.35 5.87
C LEU A 112 -15.10 -12.99 5.35
N THR A 113 -16.37 -12.85 4.95
CA THR A 113 -16.93 -11.61 4.41
C THR A 113 -17.93 -10.91 5.34
N LYS A 114 -18.49 -11.59 6.36
CA LYS A 114 -19.44 -10.98 7.32
C LYS A 114 -18.80 -9.95 8.27
N LYS A 115 -19.49 -8.83 8.49
CA LYS A 115 -19.09 -7.78 9.45
C LYS A 115 -18.99 -8.32 10.89
N GLY A 116 -18.03 -7.82 11.65
CA GLY A 116 -17.95 -8.03 13.12
C GLY A 116 -17.04 -9.16 13.59
N ARG A 117 -16.60 -10.07 12.72
CA ARG A 117 -15.62 -11.11 13.08
C ARG A 117 -14.19 -10.62 12.79
N GLN A 118 -13.40 -10.40 13.84
CA GLN A 118 -11.99 -10.04 13.73
C GLN A 118 -11.13 -11.29 13.98
N SER A 119 -10.88 -12.08 12.93
CA SER A 119 -10.02 -13.27 13.00
C SER A 119 -8.67 -13.03 12.32
N THR A 120 -7.67 -13.83 12.68
CA THR A 120 -6.36 -13.80 12.02
C THR A 120 -6.50 -14.19 10.54
N GLU A 121 -7.41 -15.11 10.23
CA GLU A 121 -7.71 -15.53 8.86
C GLU A 121 -8.32 -14.39 8.04
N ARG A 122 -9.20 -13.56 8.61
CA ARG A 122 -9.71 -12.36 7.91
C ARG A 122 -8.61 -11.33 7.72
N ALA A 123 -7.76 -11.11 8.72
CA ALA A 123 -6.65 -10.17 8.60
C ALA A 123 -5.63 -10.62 7.52
N MET A 124 -5.38 -11.93 7.42
CA MET A 124 -4.58 -12.51 6.35
C MET A 124 -5.24 -12.38 4.98
N LEU A 125 -6.56 -12.61 4.87
CA LEU A 125 -7.30 -12.37 3.63
C LEU A 125 -7.19 -10.91 3.16
N MET A 126 -7.32 -9.94 4.08
CA MET A 126 -7.13 -8.52 3.76
C MET A 126 -5.72 -8.23 3.22
N GLU A 127 -4.70 -8.85 3.80
CA GLU A 127 -3.31 -8.72 3.32
C GLU A 127 -3.11 -9.34 1.93
N MET A 128 -3.77 -10.47 1.66
CA MET A 128 -3.73 -11.12 0.34
C MET A 128 -4.44 -10.29 -0.72
N LEU A 129 -5.65 -9.79 -0.45
CA LEU A 129 -6.40 -8.92 -1.38
C LEU A 129 -5.63 -7.64 -1.73
N TYR A 130 -4.95 -7.05 -0.75
CA TYR A 130 -4.08 -5.90 -0.98
C TYR A 130 -2.89 -6.26 -1.89
N LYS A 131 -2.21 -7.39 -1.64
CA LYS A 131 -0.99 -7.78 -2.36
C LYS A 131 -1.23 -8.35 -3.76
N PHE A 132 -2.27 -9.16 -3.93
CA PHE A 132 -2.50 -9.96 -5.14
C PHE A 132 -3.59 -9.38 -6.04
N CYS A 133 -4.57 -8.69 -5.45
CA CYS A 133 -5.67 -8.07 -6.20
C CYS A 133 -5.53 -6.55 -6.32
N ARG A 134 -4.47 -5.96 -5.73
CA ARG A 134 -4.18 -4.51 -5.76
C ARG A 134 -5.31 -3.64 -5.20
N MET A 135 -6.15 -4.20 -4.33
CA MET A 135 -7.28 -3.48 -3.73
C MET A 135 -6.82 -2.52 -2.63
N MET A 136 -7.49 -1.38 -2.54
CA MET A 136 -7.32 -0.38 -1.50
C MET A 136 -8.09 -0.76 -0.22
N GLN A 137 -7.70 -0.21 0.93
CA GLN A 137 -8.32 -0.50 2.23
C GLN A 137 -9.84 -0.22 2.22
N PRO A 138 -10.34 0.89 1.64
CA PRO A 138 -11.79 1.10 1.54
C PRO A 138 -12.49 0.05 0.67
N GLU A 139 -11.86 -0.39 -0.42
CA GLU A 139 -12.43 -1.41 -1.32
C GLU A 139 -12.49 -2.78 -0.65
N ILE A 140 -11.41 -3.16 0.05
CA ILE A 140 -11.36 -4.37 0.88
C ILE A 140 -12.42 -4.29 1.98
N GLY A 141 -12.57 -3.11 2.61
CA GLY A 141 -13.55 -2.89 3.67
C GLY A 141 -14.99 -3.06 3.18
N LYS A 142 -15.31 -2.47 2.01
CA LYS A 142 -16.60 -2.67 1.33
C LYS A 142 -16.83 -4.15 0.99
N LEU A 143 -15.84 -4.81 0.40
CA LEU A 143 -15.92 -6.22 -0.02
C LEU A 143 -16.11 -7.19 1.16
N LEU A 144 -15.49 -6.90 2.31
CA LEU A 144 -15.52 -7.76 3.50
C LEU A 144 -16.55 -7.28 4.55
N GLY A 145 -17.73 -6.88 4.09
CA GLY A 145 -18.89 -6.62 4.95
C GLY A 145 -19.05 -5.17 5.40
N GLY A 146 -18.55 -4.21 4.61
CA GLY A 146 -18.73 -2.78 4.89
C GLY A 146 -18.05 -2.32 6.18
N ILE A 147 -16.79 -2.70 6.37
CA ILE A 147 -15.95 -2.21 7.46
C ILE A 147 -15.14 -0.99 7.03
N ASP A 148 -14.79 -0.13 8.00
CA ASP A 148 -14.04 1.09 7.72
C ASP A 148 -12.59 0.81 7.29
N TYR A 149 -12.02 1.75 6.51
CA TYR A 149 -10.65 1.64 6.01
C TYR A 149 -9.63 1.53 7.14
N SER A 150 -9.86 2.21 8.28
CA SER A 150 -8.97 2.19 9.44
C SER A 150 -8.93 0.80 10.07
N ALA A 151 -10.06 0.10 10.12
CA ALA A 151 -10.15 -1.27 10.63
C ALA A 151 -9.34 -2.23 9.75
N VAL A 152 -9.44 -2.10 8.41
CA VAL A 152 -8.63 -2.88 7.46
C VAL A 152 -7.14 -2.58 7.63
N SER A 153 -6.78 -1.31 7.72
CA SER A 153 -5.39 -0.87 7.90
C SER A 153 -4.76 -1.45 9.17
N GLN A 154 -5.46 -1.36 10.31
CA GLN A 154 -4.99 -1.89 11.58
C GLN A 154 -4.91 -3.42 11.60
N ALA A 155 -5.90 -4.11 11.04
CA ALA A 155 -5.89 -5.57 10.95
C ALA A 155 -4.70 -6.07 10.12
N ARG A 156 -4.42 -5.44 8.98
CA ARG A 156 -3.26 -5.75 8.14
C ARG A 156 -1.94 -5.48 8.85
N LYS A 157 -1.81 -4.33 9.52
CA LYS A 157 -0.59 -3.98 10.29
C LYS A 157 -0.30 -5.05 11.35
N ARG A 158 -1.31 -5.46 12.13
CA ARG A 158 -1.16 -6.55 13.11
C ARG A 158 -0.78 -7.88 12.46
N MET A 159 -1.39 -8.21 11.31
CA MET A 159 -1.06 -9.43 10.57
C MET A 159 0.40 -9.43 10.08
N GLN A 160 0.90 -8.30 9.58
CA GLN A 160 2.29 -8.18 9.15
C GLN A 160 3.26 -8.38 10.32
N LEU A 161 3.00 -7.75 11.47
CA LEU A 161 3.78 -7.99 12.69
C LEU A 161 3.75 -9.46 13.10
N LYS A 162 2.59 -10.10 13.00
CA LYS A 162 2.43 -11.53 13.30
C LYS A 162 3.26 -12.42 12.36
N ILE A 163 3.24 -12.15 11.05
CA ILE A 163 4.06 -12.85 10.05
C ILE A 163 5.57 -12.63 10.30
N GLN A 164 5.95 -11.45 10.79
CA GLN A 164 7.34 -11.15 11.12
C GLN A 164 7.79 -11.88 12.37
N ASN A 165 6.98 -11.92 13.42
CA ASN A 165 7.42 -12.40 14.73
C ASN A 165 7.11 -13.88 14.98
N GLU A 166 6.12 -14.46 14.29
CA GLU A 166 5.67 -15.83 14.53
C GLU A 166 5.96 -16.73 13.30
N PRO A 167 6.91 -17.68 13.40
CA PRO A 167 7.30 -18.55 12.29
C PRO A 167 6.16 -19.37 11.70
N GLU A 168 5.23 -19.81 12.54
CA GLU A 168 4.04 -20.57 12.13
C GLU A 168 3.19 -19.76 11.14
N TRP A 169 2.89 -18.50 11.46
CA TRP A 169 2.09 -17.62 10.61
C TRP A 169 2.83 -17.23 9.34
N ARG A 170 4.16 -17.07 9.41
CA ARG A 170 4.99 -16.88 8.22
C ARG A 170 4.92 -18.07 7.28
N LYS A 171 5.03 -19.28 7.82
CA LYS A 171 4.92 -20.53 7.05
C LYS A 171 3.54 -20.65 6.42
N LYS A 172 2.47 -20.47 7.20
CA LYS A 172 1.07 -20.49 6.73
C LYS A 172 0.84 -19.47 5.61
N PHE A 173 1.32 -18.24 5.77
CA PHE A 173 1.20 -17.20 4.74
C PHE A 173 1.90 -17.59 3.44
N ASN A 174 3.14 -18.10 3.53
CA ASN A 174 3.91 -18.53 2.36
C ASN A 174 3.28 -19.73 1.66
N ASP A 175 2.76 -20.70 2.42
CA ASP A 175 2.11 -21.89 1.86
C ASP A 175 0.84 -21.52 1.09
N ILE A 176 0.01 -20.63 1.66
CA ILE A 176 -1.19 -20.12 0.99
C ILE A 176 -0.81 -19.34 -0.26
N GLN A 177 0.19 -18.46 -0.15
CA GLN A 177 0.69 -17.69 -1.29
C GLN A 177 1.15 -18.60 -2.44
N ASN A 178 1.93 -19.64 -2.14
CA ASN A 178 2.41 -20.57 -3.16
C ASN A 178 1.27 -21.32 -3.85
N LYS A 179 0.23 -21.70 -3.10
CA LYS A 179 -0.96 -22.36 -3.66
C LYS A 179 -1.78 -21.41 -4.54
N LEU A 180 -1.99 -20.17 -4.11
CA LEU A 180 -2.67 -19.14 -4.92
C LEU A 180 -1.91 -18.86 -6.23
N ASP A 181 -0.58 -18.81 -6.16
CA ASP A 181 0.30 -18.64 -7.32
C ASP A 181 0.20 -19.80 -8.33
N GLN A 182 0.03 -21.04 -7.85
CA GLN A 182 -0.20 -22.20 -8.71
C GLN A 182 -1.58 -22.14 -9.38
N MET A 183 -2.62 -21.81 -8.61
CA MET A 183 -3.99 -21.71 -9.12
C MET A 183 -4.15 -20.62 -10.19
N SER A 184 -3.48 -19.47 -10.01
CA SER A 184 -3.46 -18.37 -11.00
C SER A 184 -2.80 -18.74 -12.33
N LYS A 185 -1.85 -19.69 -12.33
CA LYS A 185 -1.16 -20.16 -13.54
C LYS A 185 -1.94 -21.21 -14.32
N CYS A 186 -2.79 -22.00 -13.66
CA CYS A 186 -3.58 -23.06 -14.33
C CYS A 186 -4.83 -22.54 -15.05
N GLN A 187 -5.19 -21.26 -14.89
CA GLN A 187 -6.35 -20.64 -15.54
C GLN A 187 -5.99 -19.75 -16.75
N GLN A 188 -4.73 -19.78 -17.20
CA GLN A 188 -4.22 -19.07 -18.38
C GLN A 188 -3.79 -20.07 -19.44
#